data_AF-A0A7S1RGA0-F1
#
_entry.id   AF-A0A7S1RGA0-F1
#
_cell.length_a   1.000
_cell.length_b   1.000
_cell.length_c   1.000
_cell.angle_alpha   90.00
_cell.angle_beta   90.00
_cell.angle_gamma   90.00
#
_symmetry.space_group_name_H-M   'P 1'
#
loop_
_entity.id
_entity.type
_entity.pdbx_description
1 polymer ?
#
loop_
_entity_poly.entity_id
_entity_poly.type
_entity_poly.pdbx_seq_one_letter_code
_entity_poly.pdbx_strand_id
1 'polypeptide(L)'
;AAARTRAKPDVPPELAEVLPISWVHVPKCGSSFINTIIHLPSVCPGLPGDLLVADTTFGGTFLAGFNRTFDIESACPGLGSLQLGHDGVERWGHWDTWKGKFMIMLRNPEQRLVSAYKDLMSVFEMHALAPEVGRPELLD
;
A
#
# COMPACT_ATOMS: atom_id res chain seq x y z
N ALA A 1 12.60 -9.14 18.55
CA ALA A 1 12.44 -7.93 19.38
C ALA A 1 10.96 -7.57 19.40
N ALA A 2 10.35 -7.39 20.58
CA ALA A 2 8.96 -6.97 20.65
C ALA A 2 8.87 -5.51 20.16
N ALA A 3 8.09 -5.25 19.12
CA ALA A 3 7.85 -3.91 18.61
C ALA A 3 7.21 -3.06 19.72
N ARG A 4 7.77 -1.89 20.01
CA ARG A 4 7.17 -0.94 20.96
C ARG A 4 5.87 -0.41 20.35
N THR A 5 4.75 -0.72 20.97
CA THR A 5 3.47 -0.10 20.62
C THR A 5 3.51 1.38 20.97
N ARG A 6 3.14 2.24 20.02
CA ARG A 6 3.12 3.70 20.21
C ARG A 6 2.01 4.05 21.19
N ALA A 7 2.28 4.92 22.18
CA ALA A 7 1.23 5.55 22.97
C ALA A 7 0.27 6.28 22.02
N LYS A 8 -1.05 6.16 22.24
CA LYS A 8 -2.07 6.74 21.36
C LYS A 8 -1.89 8.26 21.32
N PRO A 9 -1.44 8.86 20.20
CA PRO A 9 -1.27 10.31 20.12
C PRO A 9 -2.63 10.98 20.19
N ASP A 10 -2.69 12.18 20.77
CA ASP A 10 -3.87 13.04 20.64
C ASP A 10 -4.11 13.29 19.13
N VAL A 11 -5.29 12.92 18.66
CA VAL A 11 -5.68 13.10 17.26
C VAL A 11 -6.12 14.54 17.08
N PRO A 12 -5.54 15.31 16.14
CA PRO A 12 -6.04 16.64 15.83
C PRO A 12 -7.54 16.58 15.48
N PRO A 13 -8.38 17.50 16.00
CA PRO A 13 -9.82 17.49 15.73
C PRO A 13 -10.15 17.43 14.24
N GLU A 14 -9.37 18.13 13.41
CA GLU A 14 -9.54 18.18 11.96
C GLU A 14 -9.29 16.81 11.30
N LEU A 15 -8.33 16.05 11.83
CA LEU A 15 -8.08 14.68 11.37
C LEU A 15 -9.20 13.75 11.83
N ALA A 16 -9.69 13.91 13.07
CA ALA A 16 -10.75 13.07 13.61
C ALA A 16 -12.05 13.14 12.78
N GLU A 17 -12.38 14.30 12.20
CA GLU A 17 -13.57 14.49 11.36
C GLU A 17 -13.52 13.71 10.03
N VAL A 18 -12.33 13.49 9.49
CA VAL A 18 -12.13 12.78 8.22
C VAL A 18 -11.82 11.30 8.38
N LEU A 19 -11.69 10.79 9.61
CA LEU A 19 -11.54 9.36 9.88
C LEU A 19 -12.89 8.63 9.79
N PRO A 20 -12.92 7.37 9.34
CA PRO A 20 -11.82 6.68 8.67
C PRO A 20 -11.55 7.27 7.28
N ILE A 21 -10.27 7.42 6.91
CA ILE A 21 -9.89 7.89 5.57
C ILE A 21 -9.98 6.70 4.61
N SER A 22 -10.43 6.93 3.38
CA SER A 22 -10.41 5.95 2.30
C SER A 22 -9.44 6.38 1.20
N TRP A 23 -8.47 5.54 0.88
CA TRP A 23 -7.49 5.82 -0.17
C TRP A 23 -7.79 4.98 -1.42
N VAL A 24 -7.99 5.65 -2.55
CA VAL A 24 -8.15 5.00 -3.86
C VAL A 24 -6.77 4.89 -4.51
N HIS A 25 -6.23 3.68 -4.55
CA HIS A 25 -4.91 3.43 -5.11
C HIS A 25 -4.97 3.29 -6.64
N VAL A 26 -4.59 4.36 -7.34
CA VAL A 26 -4.43 4.32 -8.80
C VAL A 26 -3.04 3.75 -9.12
N PRO A 27 -2.93 2.72 -9.99
CA PRO A 27 -1.65 2.12 -10.33
C PRO A 27 -0.64 3.17 -10.81
N LYS A 28 0.59 3.04 -10.31
CA LYS A 28 1.74 3.91 -10.65
C LYS A 28 1.55 5.41 -10.36
N CYS A 29 0.63 5.73 -9.44
CA CYS A 29 0.38 7.11 -8.98
C CYS A 29 0.81 7.34 -7.53
N GLY A 30 1.81 6.59 -7.02
CA GLY A 30 2.43 6.86 -5.71
C GLY A 30 2.19 5.79 -4.65
N SER A 31 2.47 4.52 -4.95
CA SER A 31 2.33 3.42 -3.96
C SER A 31 3.04 3.67 -2.62
N SER A 32 4.11 4.47 -2.60
CA SER A 32 4.85 4.84 -1.38
C SER A 32 4.06 5.72 -0.42
N PHE A 33 3.00 6.39 -0.88
CA PHE A 33 2.16 7.27 -0.05
C PHE A 33 1.41 6.53 1.06
N ILE A 34 1.28 5.21 0.96
CA ILE A 34 0.81 4.37 2.06
C ILE A 34 1.62 4.64 3.35
N ASN A 35 2.93 4.90 3.24
CA ASN A 35 3.77 5.21 4.39
C ASN A 35 3.34 6.50 5.08
N THR A 36 2.87 7.49 4.33
CA THR A 36 2.28 8.70 4.94
C THR A 36 1.01 8.35 5.71
N ILE A 37 0.11 7.57 5.10
CA ILE A 37 -1.19 7.23 5.68
C ILE A 37 -1.04 6.40 6.96
N ILE A 38 -0.25 5.33 6.95
CA ILE A 38 -0.12 4.44 8.12
C ILE A 38 0.54 5.12 9.31
N HIS A 39 1.32 6.19 9.07
CA HIS A 39 1.99 6.96 10.11
C HIS A 39 1.17 8.14 10.63
N LEU A 40 0.00 8.42 10.05
CA LEU A 40 -0.93 9.43 10.57
C LEU A 40 -1.43 9.04 11.97
N PRO A 41 -1.61 10.01 12.89
CA PRO A 41 -2.15 9.76 14.22
C PRO A 41 -3.47 8.98 14.18
N SER A 42 -3.53 7.88 14.94
CA SER A 42 -4.70 7.00 15.09
C SER A 42 -5.23 6.32 13.83
N VAL A 43 -4.56 6.44 12.67
CA VAL A 43 -4.93 5.66 11.48
C VAL A 43 -4.57 4.19 11.66
N CYS A 44 -3.29 3.90 11.98
CA CYS A 44 -2.78 2.54 12.18
C CYS A 44 -2.07 2.33 13.52
N PRO A 45 -2.77 2.42 14.67
CA PRO A 45 -2.17 2.20 15.99
C PRO A 45 -1.64 0.78 16.22
N GLY A 46 -2.09 -0.21 15.44
CA GLY A 46 -1.65 -1.60 15.56
C GLY A 46 -0.33 -1.92 14.82
N LEU A 47 0.23 -0.98 14.06
CA LEU A 47 1.46 -1.18 13.31
C LEU A 47 2.71 -0.69 14.08
N PRO A 48 3.90 -1.27 13.82
CA PRO A 48 5.15 -0.74 14.33
C PRO A 48 5.38 0.71 13.88
N GLY A 49 5.79 1.59 14.80
CA GLY A 49 5.95 3.02 14.51
C GLY A 49 7.11 3.36 13.55
N ASP A 50 8.01 2.42 13.32
CA ASP A 50 9.13 2.50 12.37
C ASP A 50 8.88 1.66 11.10
N LEU A 51 7.67 1.12 10.92
CA LEU A 51 7.33 0.30 9.77
C LEU A 51 7.49 1.08 8.46
N LEU A 52 8.24 0.53 7.51
CA LEU A 52 8.36 1.06 6.17
C LEU A 52 7.81 0.04 5.16
N VAL A 53 6.74 0.42 4.46
CA VAL A 53 6.11 -0.33 3.38
C VAL A 53 6.87 -0.06 2.08
N ALA A 54 7.87 -0.91 1.81
CA ALA A 54 8.79 -0.81 0.69
C ALA A 54 9.27 -2.21 0.24
N ASP A 55 9.90 -2.27 -0.93
CA ASP A 55 10.44 -3.52 -1.52
C ASP A 55 11.46 -4.22 -0.62
N THR A 56 12.29 -3.45 0.09
CA THR A 56 13.28 -3.98 1.04
C THR A 56 12.64 -4.71 2.22
N THR A 57 11.39 -4.38 2.54
CA THR A 57 10.66 -4.94 3.68
C THR A 57 9.73 -6.09 3.25
N PHE A 58 9.09 -5.96 2.09
CA PHE A 58 8.00 -6.85 1.66
C PHE A 58 8.20 -7.47 0.25
N GLY A 59 9.36 -7.26 -0.38
CA GLY A 59 9.67 -7.71 -1.74
C GLY A 59 8.99 -6.86 -2.83
N GLY A 60 9.23 -7.18 -4.11
CA GLY A 60 8.77 -6.39 -5.27
C GLY A 60 7.24 -6.22 -5.42
N THR A 61 6.43 -6.92 -4.62
CA THR A 61 4.98 -6.69 -4.49
C THR A 61 4.66 -6.14 -3.10
N PHE A 62 5.38 -5.11 -2.67
CA PHE A 62 5.43 -4.72 -1.27
C PHE A 62 4.07 -4.37 -0.64
N LEU A 63 3.15 -3.76 -1.39
CA LEU A 63 1.77 -3.51 -0.91
C LEU A 63 1.01 -4.82 -0.65
N ALA A 64 1.11 -5.78 -1.56
CA ALA A 64 0.48 -7.08 -1.39
C ALA A 64 1.14 -7.88 -0.26
N GLY A 65 2.45 -7.75 -0.09
CA GLY A 65 3.18 -8.32 1.06
C GLY A 65 2.69 -7.72 2.37
N PHE A 66 2.60 -6.40 2.46
CA PHE A 66 2.05 -5.69 3.62
C PHE A 66 0.63 -6.16 3.97
N ASN A 67 -0.27 -6.28 2.98
CA ASN A 67 -1.64 -6.76 3.18
C ASN A 67 -1.73 -8.21 3.69
N ARG A 68 -0.74 -9.05 3.36
CA ARG A 68 -0.68 -10.43 3.83
C ARG A 68 -0.07 -10.55 5.21
N THR A 69 0.84 -9.64 5.56
CA THR A 69 1.57 -9.67 6.83
C THR A 69 0.72 -9.11 7.97
N PHE A 70 -0.08 -8.08 7.72
CA PHE A 70 -0.90 -7.43 8.73
C PHE A 70 -2.38 -7.58 8.42
N ASP A 71 -3.17 -7.89 9.45
CA ASP A 71 -4.61 -7.72 9.39
C ASP A 71 -4.92 -6.22 9.44
N ILE A 72 -5.10 -5.61 8.28
CA ILE A 72 -5.25 -4.17 8.14
C ILE A 72 -6.51 -3.66 8.83
N GLU A 73 -7.60 -4.43 8.85
CA GLU A 73 -8.85 -3.99 9.47
C GLU A 73 -8.67 -3.81 10.99
N SER A 74 -7.94 -4.72 11.64
CA SER A 74 -7.63 -4.59 13.07
C SER A 74 -6.45 -3.66 13.37
N ALA A 75 -5.42 -3.65 12.52
CA ALA A 75 -4.24 -2.83 12.72
C ALA A 75 -4.48 -1.34 12.41
N CYS A 76 -5.44 -1.05 11.53
CA CYS A 76 -5.73 0.28 11.00
C CYS A 76 -7.21 0.70 11.10
N PRO A 77 -7.81 0.81 12.30
CA PRO A 77 -9.20 1.23 12.46
C PRO A 77 -9.52 2.64 11.92
N GLY A 78 -8.53 3.52 11.77
CA GLY A 78 -8.73 4.86 11.18
C GLY A 78 -8.66 4.86 9.65
N LEU A 79 -8.55 3.69 9.03
CA LEU A 79 -8.50 3.49 7.61
C LEU A 79 -9.72 2.68 7.20
N GLY A 80 -10.60 3.27 6.39
CA GLY A 80 -11.94 2.71 6.17
C GLY A 80 -11.90 1.36 5.46
N SER A 81 -11.40 1.40 4.23
CA SER A 81 -11.00 0.20 3.48
C SER A 81 -9.68 0.56 2.83
N LEU A 82 -8.64 -0.22 3.12
CA LEU A 82 -7.38 -0.06 2.42
C LEU A 82 -7.52 -0.72 1.05
N GLN A 83 -7.85 0.10 0.05
CA GLN A 83 -7.81 -0.32 -1.34
C GLN A 83 -6.33 -0.42 -1.76
N LEU A 84 -5.63 -1.45 -1.28
CA LEU A 84 -4.30 -1.82 -1.79
C LEU A 84 -4.40 -2.43 -3.19
N GLY A 85 -5.61 -2.80 -3.61
CA GLY A 85 -5.94 -3.15 -4.98
C GLY A 85 -6.21 -1.91 -5.84
N HIS A 86 -6.18 -2.12 -7.15
CA HIS A 86 -6.49 -1.10 -8.14
C HIS A 86 -8.00 -1.08 -8.45
N ASP A 87 -8.81 -0.82 -7.44
CA ASP A 87 -10.27 -0.88 -7.53
C ASP A 87 -10.92 0.51 -7.61
N GLY A 88 -12.15 0.53 -8.13
CA GLY A 88 -13.01 1.72 -8.06
C GLY A 88 -13.65 1.88 -6.69
N VAL A 89 -14.13 3.10 -6.42
CA VAL A 89 -14.78 3.50 -5.16
C VAL A 89 -15.95 2.60 -4.76
N GLU A 90 -16.73 2.13 -5.73
CA GLU A 90 -17.95 1.33 -5.48
C GLU A 90 -17.68 -0.05 -4.88
N ARG A 91 -16.47 -0.61 -5.05
CA ARG A 91 -16.21 -2.00 -4.65
C ARG A 91 -16.20 -2.19 -3.12
N TRP A 92 -15.86 -1.16 -2.34
CA TRP A 92 -15.48 -1.30 -0.94
C TRP A 92 -16.24 -0.34 0.00
N GLY A 93 -17.57 -0.44 -0.02
CA GLY A 93 -18.45 0.30 0.89
C GLY A 93 -19.34 1.35 0.20
N HIS A 94 -19.27 1.47 -1.12
CA HIS A 94 -20.05 2.43 -1.91
C HIS A 94 -19.70 3.90 -1.66
N TRP A 95 -19.98 4.76 -2.63
CA TRP A 95 -19.70 6.20 -2.58
C TRP A 95 -20.18 6.88 -1.28
N ASP A 96 -21.39 6.54 -0.82
CA ASP A 96 -22.03 7.24 0.29
C ASP A 96 -21.38 6.98 1.65
N THR A 97 -20.76 5.80 1.86
CA THR A 97 -20.13 5.46 3.15
C THR A 97 -18.90 6.32 3.44
N TRP A 98 -18.17 6.71 2.40
CA TRP A 98 -16.87 7.38 2.52
C TRP A 98 -16.87 8.78 1.89
N LYS A 99 -18.05 9.32 1.57
CA LYS A 99 -18.21 10.63 0.93
C LYS A 99 -17.53 11.71 1.77
N GLY A 100 -16.65 12.49 1.12
CA GLY A 100 -15.86 13.53 1.78
C GLY A 100 -14.61 13.02 2.53
N LYS A 101 -14.37 11.70 2.55
CA LYS A 101 -13.22 11.07 3.23
C LYS A 101 -12.29 10.33 2.26
N PHE A 102 -12.50 10.51 0.96
CA PHE A 102 -11.64 9.92 -0.06
C PHE A 102 -10.39 10.74 -0.32
N MET A 103 -9.30 10.03 -0.56
CA MET A 103 -8.07 10.58 -1.09
C MET A 103 -7.64 9.76 -2.30
N ILE A 104 -7.21 10.46 -3.34
CA ILE A 104 -6.73 9.86 -4.58
C ILE A 104 -5.54 10.65 -5.07
N MET A 105 -4.55 9.94 -5.62
CA MET A 105 -3.45 10.57 -6.34
C MET A 105 -3.57 10.23 -7.81
N LEU A 106 -3.51 11.26 -8.64
CA LEU A 106 -3.61 11.15 -10.08
C LEU A 106 -2.29 11.58 -10.71
N ARG A 107 -2.01 11.01 -11.88
CA ARG A 107 -0.84 11.33 -12.70
C ARG A 107 -1.30 11.57 -14.12
N ASN A 108 -0.55 12.40 -14.84
CA ASN A 108 -0.70 12.52 -16.29
C ASN A 108 -0.71 11.10 -16.93
N PRO A 109 -1.70 10.77 -17.80
CA PRO A 109 -1.87 9.41 -18.32
C PRO A 109 -0.64 8.86 -19.04
N GLU A 110 0.00 9.66 -19.88
CA GLU A 110 1.20 9.25 -20.63
C GLU A 110 2.35 8.90 -19.69
N GLN A 111 2.54 9.72 -18.65
CA GLN A 111 3.53 9.47 -17.61
C GLN A 111 3.20 8.23 -16.76
N ARG A 112 1.92 7.89 -16.59
CA ARG A 112 1.49 6.64 -15.92
C ARG A 112 1.89 5.42 -16.74
N LEU A 113 1.68 5.46 -18.07
CA LEU A 113 2.07 4.38 -18.98
C LEU A 113 3.58 4.18 -19.00
N VAL A 114 4.36 5.27 -19.10
CA VAL A 114 5.83 5.20 -19.02
C VAL A 114 6.29 4.58 -17.69
N SER A 115 5.63 4.95 -16.58
CA SER A 115 5.96 4.38 -15.27
C SER A 115 5.63 2.90 -15.17
N ALA A 116 4.51 2.45 -15.76
CA ALA A 116 4.15 1.04 -15.80
C ALA A 116 5.13 0.23 -16.66
N TYR A 117 5.52 0.79 -17.82
CA TYR A 117 6.52 0.17 -18.68
C TYR A 117 7.87 0.00 -17.98
N LYS A 118 8.40 1.05 -17.34
CA LYS A 118 9.66 0.98 -16.59
C LYS A 118 9.62 -0.04 -15.45
N ASP A 119 8.49 -0.10 -14.75
CA ASP A 119 8.27 -1.07 -13.68
C ASP A 119 8.34 -2.51 -14.22
N LEU A 120 7.58 -2.79 -15.28
CA LEU A 120 7.56 -4.09 -15.93
C LEU A 120 8.94 -4.49 -16.45
N MET A 121 9.67 -3.56 -17.09
CA MET A 121 11.02 -3.82 -17.59
C MET A 121 12.01 -4.11 -16.46
N SER A 122 11.91 -3.42 -15.33
CA SER A 122 12.78 -3.67 -14.17
C SER A 122 12.60 -5.10 -13.61
N VAL A 123 11.37 -5.62 -13.65
CA VAL A 123 11.08 -7.01 -13.27
C VAL A 123 11.72 -7.99 -14.26
N PHE A 124 11.59 -7.73 -15.56
CA PHE A 124 12.19 -8.58 -16.59
C PHE A 124 13.72 -8.58 -16.53
N GLU A 125 14.35 -7.43 -16.31
CA GLU A 125 15.81 -7.35 -16.15
C GLU A 125 16.29 -8.14 -14.93
N MET A 126 15.57 -8.07 -13.79
CA MET A 126 15.89 -8.92 -12.64
C MET A 126 15.78 -10.41 -12.95
N HIS A 127 14.81 -10.83 -13.76
CA HIS A 127 14.67 -12.22 -14.19
C HIS A 127 15.75 -12.64 -15.19
N ALA A 128 16.16 -11.75 -16.10
CA ALA A 128 17.21 -12.01 -17.07
C ALA A 128 18.60 -12.10 -16.43
N LEU A 129 18.80 -11.45 -15.28
CA LEU A 129 20.04 -11.48 -14.50
C LEU A 129 20.05 -12.53 -13.38
N ALA A 130 18.92 -13.22 -13.13
CA ALA A 130 18.90 -14.32 -12.18
C ALA A 130 19.76 -15.48 -12.74
N PRO A 131 20.77 -15.97 -12.00
CA PRO A 131 21.57 -17.10 -12.46
C PRO A 131 20.68 -18.30 -12.73
N GLU A 132 20.96 -19.04 -13.81
CA GLU A 132 20.29 -20.30 -14.13
C GLU A 132 20.56 -21.38 -13.07
N VAL A 133 19.93 -21.26 -11.91
CA VAL A 133 19.97 -22.29 -10.89
C VAL A 133 18.79 -23.22 -11.14
N GLY A 134 19.09 -24.33 -11.82
CA GLY A 134 18.20 -25.49 -11.87
C GLY A 134 17.16 -25.47 -13.00
N ARG A 135 17.58 -25.20 -14.24
CA ARG A 135 16.81 -25.69 -15.39
C ARG A 135 16.90 -27.23 -15.34
N PRO A 136 15.80 -27.98 -15.12
CA PRO A 136 15.87 -29.44 -15.13
C PRO A 136 16.37 -29.86 -16.51
N GLU A 137 17.45 -30.64 -16.55
CA GLU A 137 17.83 -31.37 -17.76
C GLU A 137 16.60 -32.13 -18.23
N LEU A 138 16.07 -31.75 -19.39
CA LEU A 138 15.20 -32.64 -20.14
C LEU A 138 16.06 -33.86 -20.46
N LEU A 139 15.84 -34.94 -19.72
CA LEU A 139 16.31 -36.26 -20.08
C LEU A 139 15.69 -36.60 -21.43
N ASP A 140 16.55 -36.80 -22.43
CA ASP A 140 16.22 -37.29 -23.77
C ASP A 140 15.47 -38.63 -23.75
#